data_AF-A0A352HTD5-F1
#
_entry.id   AF-A0A352HTD5-F1
#
_cell.length_a   1.000
_cell.length_b   1.000
_cell.length_c   1.000
_cell.angle_alpha   90.00
_cell.angle_beta   90.00
_cell.angle_gamma   90.00
#
_symmetry.space_group_name_H-M   'P 1'
#
loop_
_entity.id
_entity.type
_entity.pdbx_description
1 polymer ?
#
loop_
_entity_poly.entity_id
_entity_poly.type
_entity_poly.pdbx_seq_one_letter_code
_entity_poly.pdbx_strand_id
1 'polypeptide(L)'
;MLLPSCSSDDIDIQTGDATVTLSATLPDGLQTRTFGDGYTAKHLQMVVLDGDTKLPVFAGEKDVYSAMFADNSLTADVNVRLASGKTYTVICWADAAEGSPYEFSTTDYTVKATYGENCMVNDDRLDAFYAAETFTVKGDGTQTIEMRRPFAQLNIGADDIKAANTAGFEATEAKVALPVYTGFDLRNGNVSDRKYVNFNYNTVRPDGETFPVAGYEYLTMNYFLTGADKELVEDVKLTVRGNGGSEIERMFNSVPVQRNY
;
A
#
# COMPACT_ATOMS: atom_id res chain seq x y z
N MET A 1 -25.94 58.69 -27.59
CA MET A 1 -25.17 58.50 -26.35
C MET A 1 -24.63 57.08 -26.42
N LEU A 2 -23.32 56.95 -26.67
CA LEU A 2 -22.65 55.66 -26.77
C LEU A 2 -22.37 55.15 -25.35
N LEU A 3 -22.76 53.91 -25.08
CA LEU A 3 -22.30 53.19 -23.89
C LEU A 3 -21.03 52.42 -24.30
N PRO A 4 -19.89 52.63 -23.62
CA PRO A 4 -18.70 51.84 -23.86
C PRO A 4 -18.92 50.40 -23.35
N SER A 5 -18.52 49.44 -24.17
CA SER A 5 -18.31 48.05 -23.82
C SER A 5 -16.86 47.90 -23.34
N CYS A 6 -16.66 47.32 -22.16
CA CYS A 6 -15.38 46.74 -21.78
C CYS A 6 -15.56 45.22 -21.80
N SER A 7 -14.91 44.57 -22.76
CA SER A 7 -14.55 43.17 -22.67
C SER A 7 -13.58 43.07 -21.49
N SER A 8 -14.01 42.43 -20.41
CA SER A 8 -13.07 41.74 -19.54
C SER A 8 -12.87 40.36 -20.14
N ASP A 9 -11.65 40.09 -20.62
CA ASP A 9 -11.16 38.72 -20.73
C ASP A 9 -10.92 38.23 -19.30
N ASP A 10 -12.02 38.03 -18.56
CA ASP A 10 -11.97 37.36 -17.28
C ASP A 10 -11.75 35.87 -17.57
N ILE A 11 -10.58 35.38 -17.17
CA ILE A 11 -10.49 33.98 -16.75
C ILE A 11 -11.50 33.86 -15.62
N ASP A 12 -12.65 33.26 -15.92
CA ASP A 12 -13.68 32.93 -14.94
C ASP A 12 -13.06 31.94 -13.95
N ILE A 13 -12.41 32.46 -12.91
CA ILE A 13 -12.21 31.70 -11.68
C ILE A 13 -13.62 31.52 -11.17
N GLN A 14 -14.22 30.36 -11.46
CA GLN A 14 -15.56 30.00 -11.03
C GLN A 14 -15.61 30.12 -9.50
N THR A 15 -15.97 31.27 -8.96
CA THR A 15 -16.12 31.47 -7.51
C THR A 15 -17.44 30.81 -7.11
N GLY A 16 -17.35 29.58 -6.62
CA GLY A 16 -18.48 28.74 -6.25
C GLY A 16 -18.02 27.35 -5.80
N ASP A 17 -18.98 26.51 -5.41
CA ASP A 17 -18.72 25.09 -5.18
C ASP A 17 -18.43 24.40 -6.52
N ALA A 18 -17.29 23.70 -6.61
CA ALA A 18 -16.91 22.85 -7.72
C ALA A 18 -17.18 21.38 -7.40
N THR A 19 -17.62 20.63 -8.39
CA THR A 19 -17.69 19.17 -8.33
C THR A 19 -16.35 18.60 -8.79
N VAL A 20 -15.64 17.97 -7.85
CA VAL A 20 -14.32 17.39 -8.09
C VAL A 20 -14.41 15.88 -7.97
N THR A 21 -13.90 15.16 -8.96
CA THR A 21 -13.64 13.71 -8.85
C THR A 21 -12.21 13.51 -8.37
N LEU A 22 -12.03 12.97 -7.16
CA LEU A 22 -10.74 12.52 -6.67
C LEU A 22 -10.52 11.09 -7.19
N SER A 23 -9.59 10.94 -8.13
CA SER A 23 -9.28 9.66 -8.76
C SER A 23 -8.03 9.08 -8.10
N ALA A 24 -8.21 8.18 -7.14
CA ALA A 24 -7.12 7.53 -6.45
C ALA A 24 -6.54 6.41 -7.34
N THR A 25 -5.26 6.50 -7.67
CA THR A 25 -4.60 5.60 -8.62
C THR A 25 -3.40 4.92 -7.95
N LEU A 26 -3.39 3.59 -7.96
CA LEU A 26 -2.24 2.79 -7.53
C LEU A 26 -1.11 2.89 -8.58
N PRO A 27 0.17 2.62 -8.21
CA PRO A 27 1.29 2.75 -9.14
C PRO A 27 1.09 1.99 -10.47
N ASP A 28 1.51 2.62 -11.57
CA ASP A 28 1.50 1.99 -12.89
C ASP A 28 2.54 0.85 -12.99
N GLY A 29 2.30 -0.11 -13.89
CA GLY A 29 3.23 -1.20 -14.19
C GLY A 29 3.13 -2.40 -13.24
N LEU A 30 2.36 -2.29 -12.15
CA LEU A 30 2.07 -3.40 -11.23
C LEU A 30 1.36 -4.56 -11.93
N GLN A 31 0.57 -4.28 -12.96
CA GLN A 31 -0.23 -5.29 -13.68
C GLN A 31 0.60 -6.38 -14.38
N THR A 32 1.92 -6.19 -14.51
CA THR A 32 2.82 -7.16 -15.14
C THR A 32 3.33 -8.24 -14.19
N ARG A 33 3.06 -8.09 -12.89
CA ARG A 33 3.53 -8.98 -11.82
C ARG A 33 2.49 -10.05 -11.52
N THR A 34 2.93 -11.19 -10.99
CA THR A 34 2.02 -12.25 -10.52
C THR A 34 1.63 -12.06 -9.06
N PHE A 35 2.46 -11.34 -8.29
CA PHE A 35 2.13 -10.86 -6.94
C PHE A 35 2.52 -9.40 -6.77
N GLY A 36 1.85 -8.71 -5.84
CA GLY A 36 1.98 -7.26 -5.73
C GLY A 36 1.57 -6.55 -7.02
N ASP A 37 0.51 -7.04 -7.65
CA ASP A 37 -0.12 -6.44 -8.82
C ASP A 37 -1.08 -5.28 -8.45
N GLY A 38 -1.36 -5.11 -7.16
CA GLY A 38 -2.24 -4.09 -6.60
C GLY A 38 -3.71 -4.49 -6.55
N TYR A 39 -4.14 -5.55 -7.24
CA TYR A 39 -5.57 -5.93 -7.33
C TYR A 39 -6.14 -6.53 -6.05
N THR A 40 -5.27 -6.92 -5.12
CA THR A 40 -5.71 -7.35 -3.78
C THR A 40 -6.14 -6.16 -2.92
N ALA A 41 -5.62 -4.95 -3.15
CA ALA A 41 -6.09 -3.75 -2.47
C ALA A 41 -7.41 -3.27 -3.10
N LYS A 42 -8.53 -3.66 -2.49
CA LYS A 42 -9.87 -3.45 -3.04
C LYS A 42 -10.63 -2.30 -2.41
N HIS A 43 -10.27 -1.88 -1.21
CA HIS A 43 -11.04 -0.92 -0.43
C HIS A 43 -10.25 0.35 -0.15
N LEU A 44 -10.76 1.49 -0.60
CA LEU A 44 -10.22 2.81 -0.36
C LEU A 44 -11.00 3.50 0.77
N GLN A 45 -10.28 4.04 1.74
CA GLN A 45 -10.78 5.03 2.69
C GLN A 45 -10.06 6.36 2.45
N MET A 46 -10.81 7.45 2.48
CA MET A 46 -10.30 8.79 2.16
C MET A 46 -10.90 9.85 3.08
N VAL A 47 -10.07 10.78 3.53
CA VAL A 47 -10.50 12.00 4.23
C VAL A 47 -10.02 13.22 3.46
N VAL A 48 -10.83 14.29 3.47
CA VAL A 48 -10.49 15.57 2.86
C VAL A 48 -10.43 16.63 3.94
N LEU A 49 -9.34 17.41 3.95
CA LEU A 49 -9.03 18.39 4.97
C LEU A 49 -8.95 19.80 4.38
N ASP A 50 -9.54 20.76 5.08
CA ASP A 50 -9.38 22.20 4.88
C ASP A 50 -8.50 22.73 6.03
N GLY A 51 -7.20 22.86 5.76
CA GLY A 51 -6.20 22.95 6.80
C GLY A 51 -6.18 21.68 7.65
N ASP A 52 -6.44 21.81 8.96
CA ASP A 52 -6.58 20.68 9.89
C ASP A 52 -8.03 20.26 10.12
N THR A 53 -8.99 20.94 9.48
CA THR A 53 -10.41 20.64 9.65
C THR A 53 -10.82 19.56 8.66
N LYS A 54 -11.30 18.42 9.17
CA LYS A 54 -11.85 17.35 8.35
C LYS A 54 -13.24 17.73 7.82
N LEU A 55 -13.44 17.59 6.52
CA LEU A 55 -14.69 17.93 5.85
C LEU A 55 -15.68 16.76 5.89
N PRO A 56 -16.98 17.06 6.08
CA PRO A 56 -18.01 16.02 6.08
C PRO A 56 -18.26 15.49 4.66
N VAL A 57 -18.65 14.22 4.58
CA VAL A 57 -19.23 13.64 3.37
C VAL A 57 -20.60 14.30 3.13
N PHE A 58 -20.91 14.65 1.87
CA PHE A 58 -22.12 15.39 1.46
C PHE A 58 -23.47 14.70 1.78
N ALA A 59 -23.45 13.54 2.45
CA ALA A 59 -24.61 12.77 2.89
C ALA A 59 -24.85 12.78 4.43
N GLY A 60 -24.09 13.54 5.22
CA GLY A 60 -24.27 13.72 6.67
C GLY A 60 -23.43 12.78 7.56
N GLU A 61 -23.22 13.22 8.82
CA GLU A 61 -22.50 12.67 10.01
C GLU A 61 -21.14 11.97 9.85
N LYS A 62 -20.80 11.45 8.66
CA LYS A 62 -19.52 10.83 8.36
C LYS A 62 -18.59 11.84 7.72
N ASP A 63 -17.31 11.71 8.05
CA ASP A 63 -16.21 12.54 7.55
C ASP A 63 -15.13 11.69 6.84
N VAL A 64 -15.50 10.45 6.49
CA VAL A 64 -14.68 9.48 5.78
C VAL A 64 -15.42 9.01 4.53
N TYR A 65 -14.82 9.23 3.38
CA TYR A 65 -15.25 8.67 2.10
C TYR A 65 -14.73 7.23 1.98
N SER A 66 -15.52 6.37 1.35
CA SER A 66 -15.12 4.99 1.03
C SER A 66 -15.50 4.68 -0.41
N ALA A 67 -14.62 3.97 -1.10
CA ALA A 67 -14.82 3.48 -2.46
C ALA A 67 -14.18 2.10 -2.61
N MET A 68 -14.60 1.38 -3.64
CA MET A 68 -13.99 0.11 -4.04
C MET A 68 -13.26 0.29 -5.35
N PHE A 69 -12.07 -0.32 -5.46
CA PHE A 69 -11.44 -0.55 -6.76
C PHE A 69 -12.28 -1.60 -7.48
N ALA A 70 -12.67 -1.31 -8.71
CA ALA A 70 -13.34 -2.30 -9.55
C ALA A 70 -12.41 -3.48 -9.82
N ASP A 71 -12.97 -4.65 -10.12
CA ASP A 71 -12.15 -5.82 -10.46
C ASP A 71 -11.23 -5.49 -11.65
N ASN A 72 -9.95 -5.84 -11.50
CA ASN A 72 -8.88 -5.56 -12.46
C ASN A 72 -8.67 -4.06 -12.76
N SER A 73 -9.07 -3.16 -11.85
CA SER A 73 -8.77 -1.73 -11.90
C SER A 73 -7.76 -1.34 -10.82
N LEU A 74 -6.84 -0.44 -11.18
CA LEU A 74 -5.93 0.22 -10.23
C LEU A 74 -6.39 1.64 -9.86
N THR A 75 -7.61 2.01 -10.26
CA THR A 75 -8.20 3.32 -9.99
C THR A 75 -9.56 3.19 -9.30
N ALA A 76 -9.80 4.06 -8.33
CA ALA A 76 -11.09 4.25 -7.66
C ALA A 76 -11.43 5.75 -7.58
N ASP A 77 -12.65 6.10 -7.99
CA ASP A 77 -13.10 7.49 -8.05
C ASP A 77 -14.02 7.85 -6.87
N VAL A 78 -13.78 9.02 -6.27
CA VAL A 78 -14.60 9.60 -5.20
C VAL A 78 -15.05 11.00 -5.62
N ASN A 79 -16.36 11.21 -5.73
CA ASN A 79 -16.91 12.54 -6.04
C ASN A 79 -17.10 13.37 -4.77
N VAL A 80 -16.55 14.58 -4.77
CA VAL A 80 -16.63 15.56 -3.69
C VAL A 80 -17.07 16.91 -4.24
N ARG A 81 -17.62 17.77 -3.39
CA ARG A 81 -17.79 19.19 -3.71
C ARG A 81 -16.82 20.01 -2.88
N LEU A 82 -16.08 20.90 -3.52
CA LEU A 82 -15.06 21.71 -2.86
C LEU A 82 -15.14 23.14 -3.41
N ALA A 83 -14.87 24.13 -2.58
CA ALA A 83 -14.90 25.51 -3.04
C ALA A 83 -13.71 25.77 -3.98
N SER A 84 -14.00 26.32 -5.16
CA SER A 84 -12.96 26.74 -6.11
C SER A 84 -12.04 27.80 -5.51
N GLY A 85 -10.77 27.76 -5.89
CA GLY A 85 -9.72 28.64 -5.38
C GLY A 85 -9.19 28.26 -4.00
N LYS A 86 -9.78 27.26 -3.32
CA LYS A 86 -9.27 26.75 -2.04
C LYS A 86 -8.29 25.58 -2.23
N THR A 87 -7.41 25.45 -1.23
CA THR A 87 -6.45 24.35 -1.14
C THR A 87 -6.91 23.35 -0.09
N TYR A 88 -6.84 22.07 -0.44
CA TYR A 88 -7.25 20.96 0.42
C TYR A 88 -6.15 19.91 0.50
N THR A 89 -6.15 19.14 1.58
CA THR A 89 -5.31 17.95 1.71
C THR A 89 -6.19 16.72 1.70
N VAL A 90 -5.86 15.74 0.88
CA VAL A 90 -6.49 14.42 0.90
C VAL A 90 -5.54 13.42 1.54
N ILE A 91 -6.07 12.53 2.38
CA ILE A 91 -5.34 11.42 2.98
C ILE A 91 -6.08 10.14 2.66
N CYS A 92 -5.37 9.17 2.09
CA CYS A 92 -5.92 7.93 1.57
C CYS A 92 -5.23 6.72 2.19
N TRP A 93 -6.01 5.68 2.45
CA TRP A 93 -5.55 4.33 2.73
C TRP A 93 -6.33 3.35 1.87
N ALA A 94 -5.62 2.48 1.14
CA ALA A 94 -6.21 1.41 0.34
C ALA A 94 -5.63 0.06 0.73
N ASP A 95 -6.48 -0.91 1.07
CA ASP A 95 -6.06 -2.26 1.45
C ASP A 95 -7.07 -3.33 1.00
N ALA A 96 -6.84 -4.58 1.43
CA ALA A 96 -7.69 -5.71 1.05
C ALA A 96 -9.11 -5.67 1.64
N ALA A 97 -9.41 -4.76 2.57
CA ALA A 97 -10.53 -4.83 3.50
C ALA A 97 -10.57 -6.16 4.28
N GLU A 98 -11.13 -7.22 3.70
CA GLU A 98 -11.28 -8.50 4.36
C GLU A 98 -9.92 -9.19 4.53
N GLY A 99 -9.57 -9.49 5.79
CA GLY A 99 -8.29 -10.11 6.13
C GLY A 99 -7.08 -9.16 6.08
N SER A 100 -7.29 -7.87 5.83
CA SER A 100 -6.25 -6.85 6.01
C SER A 100 -5.85 -6.78 7.49
N PRO A 101 -4.54 -6.73 7.83
CA PRO A 101 -4.08 -6.56 9.21
C PRO A 101 -4.05 -5.09 9.66
N TYR A 102 -4.53 -4.17 8.83
CA TYR A 102 -4.36 -2.74 9.00
C TYR A 102 -5.63 -2.06 9.53
N GLU A 103 -5.43 -1.13 10.46
CA GLU A 103 -6.48 -0.28 11.00
C GLU A 103 -6.11 1.18 10.73
N PHE A 104 -6.91 1.87 9.91
CA PHE A 104 -6.73 3.29 9.62
C PHE A 104 -7.50 4.16 10.63
N SER A 105 -6.77 4.91 11.46
CA SER A 105 -7.33 5.98 12.31
C SER A 105 -7.53 7.24 11.46
N THR A 106 -8.79 7.58 11.17
CA THR A 106 -9.14 8.81 10.46
C THR A 106 -9.12 10.06 11.34
N THR A 107 -8.88 9.89 12.64
CA THR A 107 -8.70 10.98 13.62
C THR A 107 -7.25 11.40 13.69
N ASP A 108 -6.34 10.42 13.82
CA ASP A 108 -4.90 10.66 13.98
C ASP A 108 -4.16 10.62 12.65
N TYR A 109 -4.83 10.18 11.58
CA TYR A 109 -4.26 9.97 10.25
C TYR A 109 -3.10 8.96 10.25
N THR A 110 -3.24 7.91 11.06
CA THR A 110 -2.25 6.85 11.23
C THR A 110 -2.83 5.50 10.86
N VAL A 111 -1.99 4.58 10.42
CA VAL A 111 -2.29 3.16 10.31
C VAL A 111 -1.56 2.37 11.37
N LYS A 112 -2.30 1.48 12.03
CA LYS A 112 -1.76 0.47 12.93
C LYS A 112 -1.81 -0.89 12.22
N ALA A 113 -0.66 -1.54 12.11
CA ALA A 113 -0.54 -2.89 11.60
C ALA A 113 -0.55 -3.89 12.75
N THR A 114 -1.38 -4.92 12.66
CA THR A 114 -1.41 -6.05 13.59
C THR A 114 -0.91 -7.30 12.90
N TYR A 115 0.41 -7.38 12.73
CA TYR A 115 1.05 -8.60 12.26
C TYR A 115 1.00 -9.67 13.36
N GLY A 116 0.44 -10.84 13.06
CA GLY A 116 0.21 -11.90 14.05
C GLY A 116 -0.05 -13.24 13.40
N GLU A 117 -0.73 -14.16 14.12
CA GLU A 117 -0.91 -15.55 13.67
C GLU A 117 -1.63 -15.70 12.33
N ASN A 118 -2.41 -14.70 11.92
CA ASN A 118 -3.16 -14.72 10.67
C ASN A 118 -2.41 -14.11 9.48
N CYS A 119 -1.22 -13.52 9.71
CA CYS A 119 -0.38 -12.99 8.65
C CYS A 119 0.64 -14.06 8.24
N MET A 120 0.54 -14.51 7.00
CA MET A 120 1.42 -15.55 6.47
C MET A 120 2.42 -14.94 5.48
N VAL A 121 3.51 -15.65 5.22
CA VAL A 121 4.30 -15.36 4.01
C VAL A 121 3.42 -15.55 2.77
N ASN A 122 3.79 -14.95 1.64
CA ASN A 122 3.09 -15.11 0.37
C ASN A 122 1.64 -14.60 0.36
N ASP A 123 1.25 -13.76 1.31
CA ASP A 123 -0.09 -13.21 1.43
C ASP A 123 -0.17 -11.79 0.85
N ASP A 124 -0.80 -11.65 -0.31
CA ASP A 124 -0.96 -10.35 -0.98
C ASP A 124 -1.96 -9.43 -0.26
N ARG A 125 -2.72 -9.90 0.74
CA ARG A 125 -3.55 -9.03 1.60
C ARG A 125 -2.72 -8.13 2.52
N LEU A 126 -1.42 -8.40 2.64
CA LEU A 126 -0.47 -7.53 3.33
C LEU A 126 -0.06 -6.31 2.48
N ASP A 127 -0.33 -6.33 1.17
CA ASP A 127 -0.11 -5.19 0.28
C ASP A 127 -1.23 -4.16 0.43
N ALA A 128 -0.84 -2.89 0.45
CA ALA A 128 -1.71 -1.74 0.68
C ALA A 128 -1.01 -0.45 0.22
N PHE A 129 -1.76 0.62 0.11
CA PHE A 129 -1.32 1.86 -0.50
C PHE A 129 -1.82 3.06 0.27
N TYR A 130 -1.08 4.15 0.22
CA TYR A 130 -1.45 5.40 0.87
C TYR A 130 -1.18 6.60 -0.03
N ALA A 131 -1.86 7.70 0.24
CA ALA A 131 -1.52 9.01 -0.29
C ALA A 131 -1.76 10.08 0.77
N ALA A 132 -0.98 11.15 0.72
CA ALA A 132 -1.24 12.38 1.45
C ALA A 132 -0.83 13.54 0.55
N GLU A 133 -1.81 14.18 -0.08
CA GLU A 133 -1.56 15.16 -1.14
C GLU A 133 -2.34 16.44 -0.91
N THR A 134 -1.69 17.57 -1.20
CA THR A 134 -2.29 18.90 -1.13
C THR A 134 -2.46 19.46 -2.53
N PHE A 135 -3.67 19.91 -2.87
CA PHE A 135 -3.99 20.47 -4.18
C PHE A 135 -4.94 21.67 -4.07
N THR A 136 -4.90 22.55 -5.07
CA THR A 136 -5.82 23.69 -5.20
C THR A 136 -6.91 23.38 -6.21
N VAL A 137 -8.17 23.53 -5.80
CA VAL A 137 -9.34 23.32 -6.66
C VAL A 137 -9.46 24.49 -7.63
N LYS A 138 -9.46 24.21 -8.94
CA LYS A 138 -9.57 25.25 -9.98
C LYS A 138 -10.98 25.44 -10.51
N GLY A 139 -11.88 24.51 -10.23
CA GLY A 139 -13.21 24.40 -10.80
C GLY A 139 -13.61 22.93 -10.90
N ASP A 140 -14.69 22.65 -11.63
CA ASP A 140 -15.11 21.28 -11.91
C ASP A 140 -14.02 20.48 -12.64
N GLY A 141 -13.83 19.22 -12.25
CA GLY A 141 -12.89 18.35 -12.94
C GLY A 141 -12.41 17.16 -12.11
N THR A 142 -11.35 16.52 -12.61
CA THR A 142 -10.73 15.36 -11.98
C THR A 142 -9.37 15.75 -11.41
N GLN A 143 -9.13 15.38 -10.15
CA GLN A 143 -7.83 15.45 -9.50
C GLN A 143 -7.34 14.01 -9.29
N THR A 144 -6.24 13.64 -9.94
CA THR A 144 -5.57 12.36 -9.67
C THR A 144 -4.84 12.43 -8.34
N ILE A 145 -4.98 11.38 -7.54
CA ILE A 145 -4.29 11.18 -6.27
C ILE A 145 -3.38 9.96 -6.43
N GLU A 146 -2.06 10.18 -6.44
CA GLU A 146 -1.06 9.15 -6.72
C GLU A 146 -0.75 8.36 -5.44
N MET A 147 -1.27 7.15 -5.35
CA MET A 147 -1.04 6.28 -4.20
C MET A 147 0.31 5.57 -4.29
N ARG A 148 0.89 5.24 -3.14
CA ARG A 148 2.23 4.65 -3.02
C ARG A 148 2.22 3.52 -2.01
N ARG A 149 3.14 2.56 -2.15
CA ARG A 149 3.34 1.53 -1.12
C ARG A 149 4.16 2.07 0.05
N PRO A 150 3.73 1.86 1.30
CA PRO A 150 4.53 2.15 2.49
C PRO A 150 5.44 0.97 2.90
N PHE A 151 5.56 -0.07 2.07
CA PHE A 151 6.15 -1.36 2.43
C PHE A 151 7.47 -1.65 1.72
N ALA A 152 8.36 -2.36 2.41
CA ALA A 152 9.36 -3.18 1.76
C ALA A 152 8.72 -4.48 1.27
N GLN A 153 9.25 -5.01 0.17
CA GLN A 153 8.97 -6.36 -0.27
C GLN A 153 10.23 -7.23 -0.09
N LEU A 154 10.19 -8.18 0.85
CA LEU A 154 11.26 -9.14 1.07
C LEU A 154 11.00 -10.40 0.25
N ASN A 155 11.85 -10.62 -0.75
CA ASN A 155 11.85 -11.83 -1.56
C ASN A 155 13.02 -12.71 -1.11
N ILE A 156 12.74 -13.97 -0.78
CA ILE A 156 13.78 -14.96 -0.46
C ILE A 156 13.67 -16.09 -1.48
N GLY A 157 14.79 -16.41 -2.11
CA GLY A 157 14.90 -17.48 -3.09
C GLY A 157 16.12 -18.35 -2.84
N ALA A 158 16.14 -19.51 -3.50
CA ALA A 158 17.22 -20.49 -3.41
C ALA A 158 17.59 -21.03 -4.79
N ASP A 159 18.87 -21.33 -5.00
CA ASP A 159 19.43 -21.89 -6.24
C ASP A 159 19.64 -23.41 -6.18
N ASP A 160 19.34 -24.02 -5.03
CA ASP A 160 19.56 -25.44 -4.75
C ASP A 160 18.26 -26.24 -4.55
N ILE A 161 17.08 -25.68 -4.86
CA ILE A 161 15.77 -26.35 -4.71
C ILE A 161 15.77 -27.74 -5.36
N LYS A 162 16.24 -27.84 -6.61
CA LYS A 162 16.33 -29.12 -7.33
C LYS A 162 17.29 -30.12 -6.67
N ALA A 163 18.40 -29.63 -6.13
CA ALA A 163 19.38 -30.47 -5.43
C ALA A 163 18.80 -30.98 -4.09
N ALA A 164 18.11 -30.11 -3.35
CA ALA A 164 17.39 -30.47 -2.12
C ALA A 164 16.33 -31.55 -2.38
N ASN A 165 15.51 -31.37 -3.43
CA ASN A 165 14.51 -32.36 -3.84
C ASN A 165 15.16 -33.72 -4.15
N THR A 166 16.30 -33.73 -4.85
CA THR A 166 17.05 -34.96 -5.16
C THR A 166 17.62 -35.63 -3.90
N ALA A 167 17.99 -34.83 -2.90
CA ALA A 167 18.44 -35.30 -1.58
C ALA A 167 17.28 -35.75 -0.66
N GLY A 168 16.03 -35.67 -1.14
CA GLY A 168 14.84 -36.12 -0.42
C GLY A 168 14.16 -35.05 0.43
N PHE A 169 14.60 -33.80 0.36
CA PHE A 169 13.95 -32.65 1.01
C PHE A 169 13.17 -31.86 -0.05
N GLU A 170 11.85 -32.05 -0.08
CA GLU A 170 10.94 -31.27 -0.91
C GLU A 170 10.34 -30.14 -0.09
N ALA A 171 10.73 -28.90 -0.36
CA ALA A 171 10.21 -27.73 0.36
C ALA A 171 8.70 -27.56 0.09
N THR A 172 7.88 -27.58 1.15
CA THR A 172 6.42 -27.47 1.03
C THR A 172 5.89 -26.15 1.58
N GLU A 173 6.38 -25.70 2.73
CA GLU A 173 5.93 -24.48 3.40
C GLU A 173 7.13 -23.69 3.91
N ALA A 174 6.97 -22.38 4.08
CA ALA A 174 7.97 -21.54 4.71
C ALA A 174 7.33 -20.47 5.60
N LYS A 175 8.08 -19.99 6.59
CA LYS A 175 7.73 -18.85 7.44
C LYS A 175 8.93 -17.91 7.57
N VAL A 176 8.67 -16.64 7.85
CA VAL A 176 9.72 -15.63 8.04
C VAL A 176 9.45 -14.84 9.32
N ALA A 177 10.47 -14.69 10.16
CA ALA A 177 10.42 -13.83 11.33
C ALA A 177 11.50 -12.73 11.24
N LEU A 178 11.13 -11.48 11.54
CA LEU A 178 12.01 -10.32 11.41
C LEU A 178 11.46 -9.11 12.18
N PRO A 179 12.29 -8.10 12.49
CA PRO A 179 11.83 -6.87 13.10
C PRO A 179 11.17 -5.93 12.06
N VAL A 180 9.92 -5.56 12.28
CA VAL A 180 9.08 -4.71 11.40
C VAL A 180 8.44 -3.56 12.18
N TYR A 181 8.08 -2.47 11.51
CA TYR A 181 7.30 -1.39 12.11
C TYR A 181 5.81 -1.73 12.16
N THR A 182 5.09 -1.23 13.17
CA THR A 182 3.64 -1.48 13.32
C THR A 182 2.80 -0.21 13.35
N GLY A 183 3.41 0.96 13.42
CA GLY A 183 2.74 2.25 13.24
C GLY A 183 3.21 2.95 11.98
N PHE A 184 2.30 3.65 11.30
CA PHE A 184 2.56 4.45 10.12
C PHE A 184 1.74 5.74 10.16
N ASP A 185 2.41 6.89 10.06
CA ASP A 185 1.77 8.21 9.96
C ASP A 185 1.61 8.57 8.49
N LEU A 186 0.38 8.75 8.03
CA LEU A 186 0.10 8.98 6.60
C LEU A 186 0.46 10.40 6.17
N ARG A 187 0.47 11.38 7.09
CA ARG A 187 0.73 12.79 6.76
C ARG A 187 2.21 13.02 6.42
N ASN A 188 3.11 12.43 7.18
CA ASN A 188 4.55 12.61 7.01
C ASN A 188 5.28 11.34 6.51
N GLY A 189 4.59 10.20 6.50
CA GLY A 189 5.17 8.93 6.07
C GLY A 189 6.15 8.33 7.08
N ASN A 190 6.13 8.72 8.35
CA ASN A 190 6.99 8.15 9.38
C ASN A 190 6.46 6.80 9.87
N VAL A 191 7.37 5.92 10.27
CA VAL A 191 7.06 4.61 10.87
C VAL A 191 7.45 4.58 12.34
N SER A 192 6.71 3.82 13.14
CA SER A 192 6.92 3.67 14.59
C SER A 192 6.67 2.23 15.08
N ASP A 193 6.95 2.00 16.36
CA ASP A 193 6.58 0.76 17.06
C ASP A 193 7.18 -0.49 16.42
N ARG A 194 8.51 -0.51 16.33
CA ARG A 194 9.25 -1.66 15.77
C ARG A 194 9.14 -2.88 16.69
N LYS A 195 8.77 -4.03 16.13
CA LYS A 195 8.55 -5.29 16.84
C LYS A 195 9.10 -6.46 16.05
N TYR A 196 9.60 -7.48 16.74
CA TYR A 196 9.93 -8.75 16.12
C TYR A 196 8.65 -9.54 15.86
N VAL A 197 8.37 -9.81 14.58
CA VAL A 197 7.12 -10.39 14.11
C VAL A 197 7.41 -11.70 13.40
N ASN A 198 6.51 -12.66 13.54
CA ASN A 198 6.55 -13.93 12.80
C ASN A 198 5.39 -13.96 11.79
N PHE A 199 5.73 -13.95 10.51
CA PHE A 199 4.80 -14.26 9.43
C PHE A 199 4.73 -15.79 9.30
N ASN A 200 3.55 -16.34 9.51
CA ASN A 200 3.32 -17.77 9.65
C ASN A 200 3.54 -18.56 8.35
N TYR A 201 3.55 -19.90 8.51
CA TYR A 201 3.70 -20.82 7.39
C TYR A 201 2.66 -20.56 6.32
N ASN A 202 3.12 -20.52 5.08
CA ASN A 202 2.32 -20.71 3.90
C ASN A 202 3.08 -21.64 2.95
N THR A 203 2.38 -22.19 1.96
CA THR A 203 3.03 -22.91 0.86
C THR A 203 4.13 -22.05 0.27
N VAL A 204 5.30 -22.65 0.00
CA VAL A 204 6.36 -21.97 -0.76
C VAL A 204 5.80 -21.50 -2.12
N ARG A 205 6.26 -20.36 -2.64
CA ARG A 205 5.71 -19.85 -3.91
C ARG A 205 6.00 -20.87 -5.03
N PRO A 206 4.99 -21.28 -5.80
CA PRO A 206 5.19 -22.15 -6.96
C PRO A 206 5.83 -21.36 -8.11
N ASP A 207 6.35 -22.09 -9.09
CA ASP A 207 6.83 -21.53 -10.35
C ASP A 207 5.73 -20.69 -11.04
N GLY A 208 6.04 -19.44 -11.38
CA GLY A 208 5.08 -18.52 -12.00
C GLY A 208 5.59 -17.10 -12.16
N GLU A 209 6.49 -16.66 -11.28
CA GLU A 209 7.27 -15.44 -11.43
C GLU A 209 8.76 -15.78 -11.39
N THR A 210 9.57 -15.14 -12.24
CA THR A 210 11.02 -15.36 -12.27
C THR A 210 11.67 -14.61 -11.11
N PHE A 211 12.47 -15.29 -10.30
CA PHE A 211 13.24 -14.60 -9.26
C PHE A 211 14.18 -13.57 -9.90
N PRO A 212 14.35 -12.36 -9.33
CA PRO A 212 15.12 -11.30 -9.98
C PRO A 212 16.61 -11.63 -10.19
N VAL A 213 17.12 -12.65 -9.48
CA VAL A 213 18.49 -13.15 -9.61
C VAL A 213 18.46 -14.45 -10.41
N ALA A 214 19.18 -14.45 -11.54
CA ALA A 214 19.28 -15.62 -12.40
C ALA A 214 19.83 -16.84 -11.64
N GLY A 215 19.19 -18.00 -11.84
CA GLY A 215 19.56 -19.26 -11.17
C GLY A 215 18.89 -19.48 -9.81
N TYR A 216 18.11 -18.53 -9.32
CA TYR A 216 17.33 -18.68 -8.09
C TYR A 216 15.85 -18.89 -8.39
N GLU A 217 15.18 -19.65 -7.52
CA GLU A 217 13.75 -19.89 -7.50
C GLU A 217 13.14 -19.29 -6.23
N TYR A 218 11.88 -18.86 -6.28
CA TYR A 218 11.21 -18.26 -5.12
C TYR A 218 10.94 -19.28 -4.00
N LEU A 219 11.20 -18.89 -2.76
CA LEU A 219 10.67 -19.57 -1.56
C LEU A 219 9.53 -18.76 -0.96
N THR A 220 9.79 -17.48 -0.68
CA THR A 220 8.84 -16.58 -0.01
C THR A 220 8.89 -15.17 -0.55
N MET A 221 7.76 -14.47 -0.41
CA MET A 221 7.61 -13.04 -0.56
C MET A 221 6.81 -12.50 0.63
N ASN A 222 7.25 -11.38 1.21
CA ASN A 222 6.57 -10.71 2.32
C ASN A 222 6.52 -9.19 2.15
N TYR A 223 5.40 -8.58 2.54
CA TYR A 223 5.26 -7.13 2.71
C TYR A 223 5.28 -6.74 4.19
N PHE A 224 5.98 -5.67 4.53
CA PHE A 224 5.96 -5.08 5.88
C PHE A 224 6.34 -3.60 5.86
N LEU A 225 5.83 -2.85 6.84
CA LEU A 225 6.06 -1.41 6.93
C LEU A 225 7.55 -1.13 7.11
N THR A 226 8.07 -0.17 6.33
CA THR A 226 9.43 0.33 6.44
C THR A 226 9.47 1.86 6.27
N GLY A 227 10.57 2.46 6.73
CA GLY A 227 10.82 3.90 6.58
C GLY A 227 11.01 4.31 5.12
N ALA A 228 11.01 5.63 4.87
CA ALA A 228 11.33 6.16 3.55
C ALA A 228 12.80 5.94 3.19
N ASP A 229 13.68 6.05 4.18
CA ASP A 229 15.11 5.80 4.03
C ASP A 229 15.41 4.30 3.98
N LYS A 230 16.39 3.95 3.15
CA LYS A 230 16.93 2.59 3.11
C LYS A 230 17.53 2.24 4.46
N GLU A 231 17.17 1.08 4.98
CA GLU A 231 17.72 0.54 6.23
C GLU A 231 18.27 -0.88 6.04
N LEU A 232 19.07 -1.32 7.02
CA LEU A 232 19.53 -2.70 7.13
C LEU A 232 18.76 -3.38 8.26
N VAL A 233 18.10 -4.49 7.95
CA VAL A 233 17.36 -5.31 8.90
C VAL A 233 18.24 -6.46 9.34
N GLU A 234 18.42 -6.58 10.64
CA GLU A 234 19.11 -7.70 11.29
C GLU A 234 18.11 -8.77 11.74
N ASP A 235 18.60 -9.98 12.04
CA ASP A 235 17.83 -11.08 12.60
C ASP A 235 16.64 -11.54 11.73
N VAL A 236 16.81 -11.57 10.41
CA VAL A 236 15.80 -12.14 9.51
C VAL A 236 15.93 -13.67 9.51
N LYS A 237 14.95 -14.34 10.10
CA LYS A 237 14.89 -15.81 10.20
C LYS A 237 13.93 -16.39 9.16
N LEU A 238 14.47 -17.15 8.21
CA LEU A 238 13.69 -18.05 7.37
C LEU A 238 13.63 -19.44 8.00
N THR A 239 12.45 -20.05 8.01
CA THR A 239 12.29 -21.48 8.28
C THR A 239 11.53 -22.13 7.13
N VAL A 240 12.14 -23.13 6.49
CA VAL A 240 11.53 -23.92 5.42
C VAL A 240 11.20 -25.28 5.96
N ARG A 241 9.94 -25.70 5.78
CA ARG A 241 9.47 -27.04 6.10
C ARG A 241 9.44 -27.87 4.83
N GLY A 242 10.05 -29.04 4.91
CA GLY A 242 10.03 -30.04 3.84
C GLY A 242 8.98 -31.12 4.05
N ASN A 243 8.83 -31.97 3.04
CA ASN A 243 8.09 -33.23 3.11
C ASN A 243 8.43 -34.03 4.38
N GLY A 244 7.39 -34.57 5.03
CA GLY A 244 7.54 -35.30 6.30
C GLY A 244 7.76 -34.42 7.54
N GLY A 245 7.69 -33.09 7.40
CA GLY A 245 7.70 -32.15 8.53
C GLY A 245 9.09 -31.76 9.03
N SER A 246 10.15 -32.13 8.31
CA SER A 246 11.51 -31.68 8.63
C SER A 246 11.65 -30.17 8.38
N GLU A 247 12.40 -29.47 9.22
CA GLU A 247 12.59 -28.01 9.11
C GLU A 247 14.07 -27.65 8.94
N ILE A 248 14.33 -26.69 8.07
CA ILE A 248 15.64 -26.08 7.84
C ILE A 248 15.52 -24.59 8.15
N GLU A 249 16.45 -24.06 8.94
CA GLU A 249 16.49 -22.65 9.29
C GLU A 249 17.67 -21.94 8.64
N ARG A 250 17.47 -20.67 8.26
CA ARG A 250 18.50 -19.76 7.79
C ARG A 250 18.31 -18.39 8.44
N MET A 251 19.42 -17.80 8.86
CA MET A 251 19.46 -16.45 9.42
C MET A 251 20.16 -15.54 8.41
N PHE A 252 19.57 -14.37 8.17
CA PHE A 252 20.15 -13.31 7.38
C PHE A 252 20.30 -12.07 8.24
N ASN A 253 21.47 -11.46 8.11
CA ASN A 253 21.84 -10.24 8.79
C ASN A 253 22.15 -9.17 7.74
N SER A 254 21.94 -7.92 8.09
CA SER A 254 22.13 -6.76 7.22
C SER A 254 21.34 -6.85 5.91
N VAL A 255 20.08 -7.26 5.97
CA VAL A 255 19.17 -7.32 4.82
C VAL A 255 18.75 -5.91 4.43
N PRO A 256 19.09 -5.40 3.23
CA PRO A 256 18.69 -4.08 2.81
C PRO A 256 17.19 -4.03 2.49
N VAL A 257 16.48 -3.08 3.09
CA VAL A 257 15.06 -2.86 2.83
C VAL A 257 14.80 -1.38 2.57
N GLN A 258 13.79 -1.11 1.74
CA GLN A 258 13.30 0.23 1.42
C GLN A 258 11.87 0.11 0.90
N ARG A 259 11.14 1.22 0.87
CA ARG A 259 9.81 1.25 0.23
C ARG A 259 9.90 0.87 -1.24
N ASN A 260 8.95 0.06 -1.67
CA ASN A 260 8.80 -0.36 -3.05
C ASN A 260 7.89 0.63 -3.80
N TYR A 261 8.47 1.72 -4.29
CA TYR A 261 7.78 2.73 -5.11
C TYR A 261 7.62 2.30 -6.56
#